data_AF-A0A7I7MI26-F1
#
_entry.id   AF-A0A7I7MI26-F1
#
_cell.length_a   1.000
_cell.length_b   1.000
_cell.length_c   1.000
_cell.angle_alpha   90.00
_cell.angle_beta   90.00
_cell.angle_gamma   90.00
#
_symmetry.space_group_name_H-M   'P 1'
#
loop_
_entity.id
_entity.type
_entity.pdbx_description
1 polymer ?
#
loop_
_entity_poly.entity_id
_entity_poly.type
_entity_poly.pdbx_seq_one_letter_code
_entity_poly.pdbx_strand_id
1 'polypeptide(L)' 'MAELKALNLLYDRGPDGHFVHFYTRTVGSVFFEFVQRFGHYDGYGTDNAPVRLAAQRVSAGTVRP' A
#
# COMPACT_ATOMS: atom_id res chain seq x y z
N MET A 1 11.94 11.25 -0.74
CA MET A 1 10.65 11.34 -1.48
C MET A 1 10.74 10.89 -2.94
N ALA A 2 11.81 11.23 -3.68
CA ALA A 2 11.97 10.77 -5.08
C ALA A 2 12.06 9.23 -5.20
N GLU A 3 12.80 8.60 -4.30
CA GLU A 3 12.97 7.14 -4.25
C GLU A 3 11.67 6.39 -3.89
N LEU A 4 10.93 6.88 -2.88
CA LEU A 4 9.62 6.32 -2.51
C LEU A 4 8.64 6.36 -3.69
N LYS A 5 8.59 7.47 -4.42
CA LYS A 5 7.76 7.59 -5.63
C LYS A 5 8.20 6.63 -6.74
N ALA A 6 9.51 6.50 -6.98
CA ALA A 6 10.03 5.58 -7.99
C ALA A 6 9.67 4.12 -7.71
N LEU A 7 9.60 3.75 -6.43
CA LEU A 7 9.25 2.40 -5.96
C LEU A 7 7.75 2.22 -5.69
N ASN A 8 6.90 3.23 -5.97
CA ASN A 8 5.46 3.23 -5.65
C ASN A 8 5.18 2.93 -4.17
N LEU A 9 6.05 3.40 -3.29
CA LEU A 9 5.90 3.27 -1.84
C LEU A 9 5.03 4.39 -1.31
N LEU A 10 4.05 4.00 -0.51
CA LEU A 10 3.19 4.89 0.27
C LEU A 10 3.88 5.21 1.59
N TYR A 11 3.67 6.42 2.07
CA TYR A 11 4.30 6.95 3.28
C TYR A 11 3.26 7.64 4.15
N ASP A 12 3.18 7.25 5.41
CA ASP A 12 2.38 7.90 6.44
C ASP A 12 3.28 8.28 7.62
N ARG A 13 3.01 9.43 8.25
CA ARG A 13 3.77 9.96 9.37
C ARG A 13 2.84 10.27 10.52
N GLY A 14 3.04 9.58 11.63
CA GLY A 14 2.43 9.89 12.91
C GLY A 14 3.31 10.84 13.75
N PRO A 15 2.84 11.19 14.97
CA PRO A 15 3.59 12.04 15.90
C PRO A 15 4.96 11.44 16.28
N ASP A 16 5.02 10.13 16.57
CA ASP A 16 6.19 9.46 17.14
C ASP A 16 6.79 8.37 16.23
N GLY A 17 6.47 8.42 14.94
CA GLY A 17 6.93 7.42 14.00
C GLY A 17 6.42 7.61 12.59
N HIS A 18 6.85 6.73 11.71
CA HIS A 18 6.39 6.73 10.32
C HIS A 18 6.29 5.31 9.79
N PHE A 19 5.57 5.20 8.69
CA PHE A 19 5.14 3.96 8.11
C PHE A 19 5.31 4.03 6.60
N VAL A 20 6.02 3.04 6.06
CA VAL A 20 6.20 2.86 4.63
C VAL A 20 5.54 1.55 4.24
N HIS A 21 4.75 1.56 3.18
CA HIS A 21 4.09 0.36 2.72
C HIS A 21 3.82 0.36 1.22
N PHE A 22 3.58 -0.83 0.68
CA PHE A 22 3.09 -1.00 -0.69
C PHE A 22 2.24 -2.26 -0.81
N TYR A 23 1.47 -2.31 -1.89
CA TYR A 23 0.59 -3.42 -2.21
C TYR A 23 1.13 -4.20 -3.40
N THR A 24 0.98 -5.52 -3.36
CA THR A 24 1.14 -6.35 -4.54
C THR A 24 -0.06 -6.19 -5.47
N ARG A 25 0.07 -6.68 -6.72
CA ARG A 25 -1.10 -6.92 -7.56
C ARG A 25 -2.04 -7.94 -6.91
N THR A 26 -3.32 -7.85 -7.23
CA THR A 26 -4.31 -8.84 -6.82
C THR A 26 -4.19 -10.10 -7.69
N VAL A 27 -4.21 -11.27 -7.05
CA VAL A 27 -4.31 -12.58 -7.70
C VAL A 27 -5.62 -13.23 -7.23
N GLY A 28 -6.58 -13.34 -8.15
CA GLY A 28 -7.95 -13.75 -7.80
C GLY A 28 -8.60 -12.73 -6.86
N SER A 29 -8.82 -13.10 -5.60
CA SER A 29 -9.37 -12.24 -4.54
C SER A 29 -8.34 -11.82 -3.48
N VAL A 30 -7.08 -12.23 -3.62
CA VAL A 30 -6.04 -12.04 -2.59
C VAL A 30 -4.96 -11.07 -3.08
N PHE A 31 -4.44 -10.26 -2.17
CA PHE A 31 -3.27 -9.41 -2.34
C PHE A 31 -2.50 -9.35 -1.02
N PHE A 32 -1.25 -8.91 -1.08
CA PHE A 32 -0.43 -8.70 0.10
C PHE A 32 -0.07 -7.22 0.25
N GLU A 33 0.07 -6.80 1.50
CA GLU A 33 0.58 -5.50 1.89
C GLU A 33 1.87 -5.71 2.67
N PHE A 34 2.95 -5.09 2.20
CA PHE A 34 4.23 -5.10 2.89
C PHE A 34 4.37 -3.81 3.66
N VAL A 35 4.68 -3.93 4.95
CA VAL A 35 4.73 -2.79 5.88
C VAL A 35 6.08 -2.72 6.57
N GLN A 36 6.60 -1.50 6.72
CA GLN A 36 7.71 -1.21 7.61
C GLN A 36 7.32 -0.05 8.53
N ARG A 37 7.42 -0.31 9.83
CA ARG A 37 7.13 0.65 10.90
C ARG A 37 8.43 1.14 11.50
N PHE A 38 8.52 2.44 11.70
CA PHE A 38 9.66 3.09 12.33
C PHE A 38 9.18 3.86 13.56
N GLY A 39 9.94 3.79 14.64
CA GLY A 39 9.56 4.40 15.93
C GLY A 39 8.32 3.72 16.52
N HIS A 40 7.45 4.51 17.15
CA HIS A 40 6.24 4.04 17.84
C HIS A 40 4.97 4.18 16.99
N TYR A 41 5.08 4.09 15.66
CA TYR A 41 3.90 4.18 14.79
C TYR A 41 2.98 2.94 14.94
N ASP A 42 1.79 3.14 15.53
CA ASP A 42 0.79 2.09 15.79
C ASP A 42 -0.41 2.09 14.80
N GLY A 43 -0.49 3.11 13.93
CA GLY A 43 -1.58 3.28 12.97
C GLY A 43 -1.60 2.24 11.86
N TYR A 44 -2.64 2.22 11.03
CA TYR A 44 -2.78 1.24 9.93
C TYR A 44 -2.73 1.88 8.54
N GLY A 45 -2.24 3.11 8.41
CA GLY A 45 -2.22 3.81 7.11
C GLY A 45 -3.61 3.99 6.51
N THR A 46 -4.62 4.24 7.34
CA THR A 46 -6.05 4.28 6.96
C THR A 46 -6.34 5.23 5.79
N ASP A 47 -5.60 6.34 5.72
CA ASP A 47 -5.71 7.34 4.65
C ASP A 47 -5.30 6.81 3.27
N ASN A 48 -4.55 5.70 3.22
CA ASN A 48 -4.09 5.09 1.98
C ASN A 48 -5.08 4.04 1.41
N ALA A 49 -6.21 3.80 2.10
CA ALA A 49 -7.26 2.88 1.65
C ALA A 49 -7.83 3.22 0.25
N PRO A 50 -8.04 4.50 -0.14
CA PRO A 50 -8.47 4.84 -1.50
C PRO A 50 -7.43 4.49 -2.57
N VAL A 51 -6.14 4.65 -2.26
CA VAL A 51 -5.04 4.31 -3.18
C VAL A 51 -4.99 2.80 -3.42
N ARG A 52 -5.19 2.01 -2.36
CA ARG A 52 -5.34 0.55 -2.45
C ARG A 52 -6.48 0.16 -3.38
N LEU A 53 -7.66 0.76 -3.22
CA LEU A 53 -8.82 0.45 -4.06
C LEU A 53 -8.57 0.81 -5.53
N ALA A 54 -7.90 1.94 -5.80
CA ALA A 54 -7.53 2.34 -7.15
C ALA A 54 -6.52 1.36 -7.79
N ALA A 55 -5.50 0.92 -7.05
CA ALA A 55 -4.51 -0.05 -7.52
C ALA A 55 -5.14 -1.43 -7.82
N GLN A 56 -6.13 -1.85 -7.03
CA GLN A 56 -6.83 -3.12 -7.20
C GLN A 56 -7.80 -3.13 -8.38
N ARG A 57 -8.38 -1.97 -8.76
CA ARG A 57 -9.28 -1.85 -9.92
C ARG A 57 -8.60 -2.19 -11.24
N VAL A 58 -7.29 -1.98 -11.37
CA VAL A 58 -6.53 -2.23 -12.60
C VAL A 58 -6.30 -3.74 -12.84
N SER A 59 -6.44 -4.58 -11.80
CA SER A 59 -6.29 -6.04 -11.89
C SER A 59 -7.60 -6.79 -12.17
N ALA A 60 -8.74 -6.10 -12.36
CA ALA A 60 -9.97 -6.73 -12.87
C ALA A 60 -9.85 -7.02 -14.38
N GLY A 61 -8.73 -7.61 -14.81
CA GLY A 61 -8.54 -8.19 -16.12
C GLY A 61 -9.21 -9.57 -16.13
N THR A 62 -10.24 -9.69 -16.95
CA THR A 62 -10.93 -10.91 -17.36
C THR A 62 -10.10 -12.19 -17.15
N VAL A 63 -10.50 -13.02 -16.18
CA VAL A 63 -10.21 -14.45 -16.26
C VAL A 63 -10.92 -14.96 -17.51
N ARG A 64 -10.17 -15.20 -18.58
CA ARG A 64 -10.70 -15.96 -19.72
C ARG A 64 -10.81 -17.43 -19.29
N PRO A 65 -11.93 -18.11 -19.61
CA PRO A 65 -12.14 -19.52 -19.30
C PRO A 65 -11.15 -20.42 -20.04
#